data_AF-A0A1W1DJI9-F1
#
_entry.id   AF-A0A1W1DJI9-F1
#
_cell.length_a   1.000
_cell.length_b   1.000
_cell.length_c   1.000
_cell.angle_alpha   90.00
_cell.angle_beta   90.00
_cell.angle_gamma   90.00
#
_symmetry.space_group_name_H-M   'P 1'
#
loop_
_entity.id
_entity.type
_entity.pdbx_description
1 polymer ?
#
loop_
_entity_poly.entity_id
_entity_poly.type
_entity_poly.pdbx_seq_one_letter_code
_entity_poly.pdbx_strand_id
1 'polypeptide(L)' 'MLNDYNLEIGAGLGAYAGKVWRIGLMGHTSRLENITLCLAALKETLSK' A
#
# COMPACT_ATOMS: atom_id res chain seq x y z
N MET A 1 4.82 -7.73 2.90
CA MET A 1 3.69 -7.14 2.14
C MET A 1 3.58 -7.69 0.72
N LEU A 2 4.57 -7.50 -0.16
CA LEU A 2 4.51 -8.02 -1.54
C LEU A 2 4.42 -9.56 -1.57
N ASN A 3 5.28 -10.25 -0.83
CA ASN A 3 5.29 -11.72 -0.79
C ASN A 3 4.08 -12.32 -0.05
N ASP A 4 3.48 -11.57 0.87
CA ASP A 4 2.44 -12.09 1.77
C ASP A 4 1.02 -11.77 1.30
N TYR A 5 0.83 -10.61 0.65
CA TYR A 5 -0.49 -10.12 0.22
C TYR A 5 -0.54 -9.76 -1.27
N ASN A 6 0.55 -9.95 -2.02
CA ASN A 6 0.67 -9.53 -3.42
C ASN A 6 0.37 -8.04 -3.62
N LEU A 7 0.77 -7.21 -2.63
CA LEU A 7 0.57 -5.77 -2.63
C LEU A 7 1.90 -5.02 -2.72
N GLU A 8 2.00 -4.13 -3.70
CA GLU A 8 3.11 -3.20 -3.86
C GLU A 8 2.70 -1.80 -3.37
N ILE A 9 3.52 -1.20 -2.50
CA ILE A 9 3.37 0.19 -2.07
C ILE A 9 4.61 0.96 -2.50
N GLY A 10 4.41 2.04 -3.26
CA GLY A 10 5.49 2.87 -3.74
C GLY A 10 6.09 3.72 -2.62
N ALA A 11 7.42 3.88 -2.62
CA ALA A 11 8.07 4.88 -1.78
C ALA A 11 7.73 6.31 -2.25
N GLY A 12 7.84 7.27 -1.33
CA GLY A 12 7.81 8.70 -1.67
C GLY A 12 8.89 9.07 -2.70
N LEU A 13 8.64 10.13 -3.47
CA LEU A 13 9.51 10.59 -4.55
C LEU A 13 9.85 12.08 -4.36
N GLY A 14 11.02 12.50 -4.84
CA GLY A 14 11.46 13.90 -4.80
C GLY A 14 11.53 14.43 -3.37
N ALA A 15 10.85 15.55 -3.10
CA ALA A 15 10.81 16.17 -1.77
C ALA A 15 10.26 15.24 -0.65
N TYR A 16 9.54 14.18 -1.04
CA TYR A 16 8.92 13.20 -0.16
C TYR A 16 9.65 11.86 -0.09
N ALA A 17 10.78 11.71 -0.79
CA ALA A 17 11.60 10.50 -0.73
C ALA A 17 12.01 10.18 0.73
N GLY A 18 11.77 8.95 1.17
CA GLY A 18 12.06 8.49 2.52
C GLY A 18 11.14 9.03 3.63
N LYS A 19 10.15 9.88 3.30
CA LYS A 19 9.26 10.51 4.30
C LYS A 19 7.85 9.92 4.33
N VAL A 20 7.37 9.46 3.18
CA VAL A 20 6.00 8.96 3.03
C VAL A 20 5.96 7.74 2.11
N TRP A 21 4.85 7.03 2.15
CA TRP A 21 4.47 6.02 1.17
C TRP A 21 3.38 6.55 0.24
N ARG A 22 3.26 5.93 -0.94
CA ARG A 22 2.24 6.24 -1.95
C ARG A 22 1.45 4.99 -2.25
N ILE A 23 0.14 5.08 -2.08
CA ILE A 23 -0.81 4.02 -2.41
C ILE A 23 -1.64 4.51 -3.60
N GLY A 24 -1.49 3.84 -4.75
CA GLY A 24 -2.17 4.21 -5.98
C GLY A 24 -3.53 3.53 -6.10
N LEU A 25 -4.59 4.33 -6.22
CA LEU A 25 -5.94 3.85 -6.57
C LEU A 25 -6.21 4.19 -8.03
N MET A 26 -5.95 3.24 -8.93
CA MET A 26 -6.11 3.43 -10.38
C MET A 26 -6.68 2.17 -11.04
N GLY A 27 -7.69 2.34 -11.88
CA GLY A 27 -8.28 1.23 -12.64
C GLY A 27 -8.76 0.07 -11.74
N HIS A 28 -8.26 -1.13 -12.00
CA HIS A 28 -8.67 -2.34 -11.28
C HIS A 28 -8.34 -2.30 -9.77
N THR A 29 -7.34 -1.54 -9.34
CA THR A 29 -6.98 -1.45 -7.92
C THR A 29 -7.93 -0.55 -7.12
N SER A 30 -8.77 0.25 -7.78
CA SER A 30 -9.79 1.13 -7.15
C SER A 30 -11.08 0.38 -6.81
N ARG A 31 -10.98 -0.81 -6.21
CA ARG A 31 -12.13 -1.64 -5.81
C ARG A 31 -12.13 -1.81 -4.29
N LEU A 32 -13.31 -1.94 -3.70
CA LEU A 32 -13.46 -2.05 -2.25
C LEU A 32 -12.66 -3.22 -1.67
N GLU A 33 -12.68 -4.37 -2.35
CA GLU A 33 -11.90 -5.56 -1.96
C GLU A 33 -10.40 -5.28 -1.87
N ASN A 34 -9.83 -4.61 -2.89
CA ASN A 34 -8.40 -4.28 -2.96
C ASN A 34 -8.00 -3.26 -1.88
N ILE A 35 -8.84 -2.24 -1.66
CA ILE A 35 -8.61 -1.23 -0.62
C ILE A 35 -8.69 -1.85 0.77
N THR A 36 -9.69 -2.71 1.01
CA THR A 36 -9.87 -3.40 2.29
C THR A 36 -8.69 -4.31 2.61
N LEU A 37 -8.23 -5.09 1.63
CA LEU A 37 -7.03 -5.93 1.76
C LEU A 37 -5.79 -5.08 2.06
N CYS A 38 -5.61 -3.96 1.36
CA CYS A 38 -4.47 -3.06 1.57
C CYS A 38 -4.44 -2.49 2.99
N LEU A 39 -5.57 -2.01 3.51
CA LEU A 39 -5.66 -1.48 4.87
C LEU A 39 -5.42 -2.56 5.93
N ALA A 40 -5.96 -3.77 5.73
CA ALA A 40 -5.75 -4.89 6.64
C ALA A 40 -4.26 -5.31 6.69
N ALA A 41 -3.62 -5.46 5.52
CA ALA A 41 -2.21 -5.79 5.41
C ALA A 41 -1.30 -4.72 6.04
N LEU A 42 -1.64 -3.44 5.86
CA LEU A 42 -0.93 -2.33 6.51
C LEU A 42 -1.05 -2.38 8.03
N LYS A 43 -2.26 -2.58 8.54
CA LYS A 43 -2.50 -2.70 9.98
C LYS A 43 -1.67 -3.83 10.58
N GLU A 44 -1.69 -5.00 9.97
CA GLU A 44 -0.90 -6.14 10.45
C GLU A 44 0.61 -5.87 10.39
N THR A 45 1.11 -5.36 9.25
CA THR A 45 2.55 -5.13 9.05
C THR A 45 3.11 -4.08 9.99
N LEU A 46 2.36 -3.01 10.28
CA LEU A 46 2.78 -1.94 11.20
C LEU A 46 2.62 -2.31 12.68
N SER A 47 1.88 -3.38 12.99
CA SER A 47 1.69 -3.86 14.37
C SER A 47 2.67 -4.99 14.75
N LYS A 48 3.57 -5.38 13.84
CA LYS A 48 4.70 -6.29 14.11
C LYS A 48 5.85 -5.51 14.72
#